data_AF-A0A2S9GYI0-F1
#
_entry.id   AF-A0A2S9GYI0-F1
#
_cell.length_a   1.000
_cell.length_b   1.000
_cell.length_c   1.000
_cell.angle_alpha   90.00
_cell.angle_beta   90.00
_cell.angle_gamma   90.00
#
_symmetry.space_group_name_H-M   'P 1'
#
loop_
_entity.id
_entity.type
_entity.pdbx_description
1 polymer ?
#
loop_
_entity_poly.entity_id
_entity_poly.type
_entity_poly.pdbx_seq_one_letter_code
_entity_poly.pdbx_strand_id
1 'polypeptide(L)'
;MLWIFTKYFVTAGVVMLVSEVAKRSDRLGGLLAALPLVTILTLIWLHFERQSTEKIANHAWYTFWYVVPTLPMFLVFPWLLPKIGFWSTLLVCILLSGLCFIAFAFILRRFGIELL
;
A
#
# COMPACT_ATOMS: atom_id res chain seq x y z
N MET A 1 22.22 -9.20 11.82
CA MET A 1 22.29 -9.54 10.37
C MET A 1 21.30 -10.62 9.99
N LEU A 2 21.31 -11.82 10.60
CA LEU A 2 20.36 -12.91 10.29
C LEU A 2 18.88 -12.46 10.32
N TRP A 3 18.49 -11.66 11.33
CA TRP A 3 17.14 -11.09 11.45
C TRP A 3 16.69 -10.25 10.25
N ILE A 4 17.59 -9.46 9.66
CA ILE A 4 17.29 -8.62 8.49
C ILE A 4 17.10 -9.50 7.26
N PHE A 5 17.93 -10.53 7.09
CA PHE A 5 17.77 -11.49 6.01
C PHE A 5 16.44 -12.24 6.11
N THR A 6 16.03 -12.66 7.31
CA THR A 6 14.70 -13.29 7.51
C THR A 6 13.58 -12.37 7.07
N LYS A 7 13.57 -11.10 7.49
CA LYS A 7 12.57 -10.12 7.06
C LYS A 7 12.54 -9.95 5.54
N TYR A 8 13.72 -9.89 4.92
CA TYR A 8 13.86 -9.76 3.47
C TYR A 8 13.26 -10.97 2.73
N PHE A 9 13.65 -12.20 3.09
CA PHE A 9 13.14 -13.41 2.45
C PHE A 9 11.63 -13.59 2.64
N VAL A 10 11.10 -13.29 3.83
CA VAL A 10 9.65 -13.35 4.08
C VAL A 10 8.91 -12.32 3.22
N THR A 11 9.39 -11.08 3.15
CA THR A 11 8.75 -10.02 2.37
C THR A 11 8.79 -10.34 0.87
N ALA A 12 9.94 -10.77 0.36
CA ALA A 12 10.10 -11.19 -1.03
C ALA A 12 9.22 -12.41 -1.35
N GLY A 13 9.15 -13.38 -0.44
CA GLY A 13 8.29 -14.56 -0.56
C GLY A 13 6.82 -14.21 -0.66
N VAL A 14 6.32 -13.29 0.17
CA VAL A 14 4.92 -12.80 0.11
C VAL A 14 4.65 -12.13 -1.24
N VAL A 15 5.52 -11.22 -1.69
CA VAL A 15 5.35 -10.52 -2.98
C VAL A 15 5.35 -11.50 -4.15
N MET A 16 6.25 -12.48 -4.12
CA MET A 16 6.34 -13.52 -5.16
C MET A 16 5.08 -14.40 -5.17
N LEU A 17 4.62 -14.86 -4.00
CA LEU A 17 3.38 -15.64 -3.89
C LEU A 17 2.16 -14.89 -4.42
N VAL A 18 1.99 -13.62 -4.04
CA VAL A 18 0.87 -12.79 -4.53
C VAL A 18 0.94 -12.64 -6.05
N SER A 19 2.14 -12.39 -6.60
CA SER A 19 2.35 -12.25 -8.04
C SER A 19 2.02 -13.54 -8.81
N GLU A 20 2.43 -14.70 -8.30
CA GLU A 20 2.13 -15.99 -8.91
C GLU A 20 0.65 -16.36 -8.81
N VAL A 21 -0.03 -16.05 -7.71
CA VAL A 21 -1.48 -16.25 -7.59
C VAL A 21 -2.23 -15.32 -8.54
N ALA A 22 -1.80 -14.06 -8.69
CA ALA A 22 -2.40 -13.12 -9.62
C ALA A 22 -2.30 -13.58 -11.08
N LYS A 23 -1.18 -14.22 -11.48
CA LYS A 23 -1.05 -14.82 -12.82
C LYS A 23 -2.03 -15.97 -13.07
N ARG A 24 -2.43 -16.70 -12.02
CA ARG A 24 -3.35 -17.85 -12.13
C ARG A 24 -4.82 -17.44 -12.07
N SER A 25 -5.15 -16.37 -11.36
CA SER A 25 -6.52 -15.87 -11.25
C SER A 25 -6.54 -14.38 -10.95
N ASP A 26 -7.12 -13.60 -11.86
CA ASP A 26 -7.26 -12.14 -11.69
C ASP A 26 -8.10 -11.79 -10.44
N ARG A 27 -9.14 -12.59 -10.14
CA ARG A 27 -10.02 -12.37 -8.98
C ARG A 27 -9.30 -12.61 -7.65
N LEU A 28 -8.59 -13.74 -7.54
CA LEU A 28 -7.80 -14.04 -6.33
C LEU A 28 -6.59 -13.10 -6.22
N GLY A 29 -5.96 -12.77 -7.34
CA GLY A 29 -4.89 -11.78 -7.41
C GLY A 29 -5.33 -10.42 -6.89
N GLY A 30 -6.49 -9.92 -7.36
CA GLY A 30 -7.07 -8.67 -6.89
C GLY A 30 -7.41 -8.69 -5.40
N LEU A 31 -8.00 -9.78 -4.90
CA LEU A 31 -8.28 -9.94 -3.47
C LEU A 31 -7.00 -9.90 -2.64
N LEU A 32 -5.99 -10.69 -3.02
CA LEU A 32 -4.71 -10.75 -2.30
C LEU A 32 -3.95 -9.42 -2.37
N ALA A 33 -4.01 -8.71 -3.50
CA ALA A 33 -3.41 -7.39 -3.66
C ALA A 33 -4.11 -6.31 -2.81
N ALA A 34 -5.42 -6.46 -2.56
CA ALA A 34 -6.17 -5.55 -1.70
C ALA A 34 -5.94 -5.79 -0.20
N LEU A 35 -5.46 -6.98 0.19
CA LEU A 35 -5.14 -7.27 1.59
C LEU A 35 -3.92 -6.45 2.04
N PRO A 36 -3.94 -5.89 3.26
CA PRO A 36 -2.83 -5.11 3.80
C PRO A 36 -1.71 -6.03 4.32
N LEU A 37 -1.24 -6.98 3.50
CA LEU A 37 -0.27 -8.01 3.88
C LEU A 37 1.04 -7.40 4.40
N VAL A 38 1.52 -6.34 3.75
CA VAL A 38 2.72 -5.61 4.16
C VAL A 38 2.53 -4.96 5.53
N THR A 39 1.36 -4.36 5.79
CA THR A 39 1.01 -3.76 7.07
C THR A 39 0.91 -4.82 8.17
N ILE A 40 0.23 -5.94 7.92
CA ILE A 40 0.12 -7.05 8.87
C ILE A 40 1.52 -7.56 9.24
N LEU A 41 2.37 -7.80 8.24
CA LEU A 41 3.74 -8.24 8.44
C LEU A 41 4.53 -7.21 9.26
N THR A 42 4.35 -5.92 8.99
CA THR A 42 5.00 -4.83 9.73
C THR A 42 4.54 -4.76 11.18
N LEU A 43 3.23 -4.91 11.45
CA LEU A 43 2.69 -4.95 12.81
C LEU A 43 3.24 -6.13 13.61
N ILE A 44 3.36 -7.31 12.98
CA ILE A 44 3.98 -8.50 13.59
C ILE A 44 5.44 -8.19 13.98
N TRP A 45 6.21 -7.56 13.08
CA TRP A 45 7.58 -7.18 13.39
C TRP A 45 7.68 -6.15 14.51
N LEU A 46 6.86 -5.10 14.49
CA LEU A 46 6.84 -4.08 15.55
C LEU A 46 6.52 -4.71 16.92
N HIS A 47 5.63 -5.71 16.95
CA HIS A 47 5.32 -6.45 18.15
C HIS A 47 6.51 -7.29 18.65
N PHE A 48 7.16 -8.05 17.76
CA PHE A 48 8.36 -8.82 18.12
C PHE A 48 9.54 -7.95 18.56
N GLU A 49 9.65 -6.75 17.99
CA GLU A 49 10.64 -5.74 18.34
C GLU A 49 10.26 -4.93 19.59
N ARG A 50 9.22 -5.37 20.32
CA ARG A 50 8.73 -4.79 21.57
C ARG A 50 8.51 -3.28 21.49
N GLN A 51 8.01 -2.81 20.35
CA GLN A 51 7.62 -1.41 20.20
C GLN A 51 6.40 -1.12 21.08
N SER A 52 6.27 0.13 21.53
CA SER A 52 5.14 0.59 22.33
C SER A 52 3.80 0.34 21.61
N THR A 53 2.76 0.01 22.36
CA THR A 53 1.38 -0.15 21.86
C THR A 53 0.91 1.07 21.05
N GLU A 54 1.28 2.27 21.49
CA GLU A 54 0.97 3.52 20.79
C GLU A 54 1.55 3.57 19.37
N LYS A 55 2.83 3.20 19.20
CA LYS A 55 3.47 3.14 17.89
C LYS A 55 2.83 2.10 16.96
N ILE A 56 2.41 0.96 17.50
CA ILE A 56 1.69 -0.09 16.74
C ILE A 56 0.33 0.44 16.29
N ALA A 57 -0.42 1.08 17.19
CA ALA A 57 -1.73 1.68 16.90
C ALA A 57 -1.62 2.81 15.86
N ASN A 58 -0.64 3.70 16.02
CA ASN A 58 -0.37 4.79 15.11
C ASN A 58 -0.04 4.28 13.71
N HIS A 59 0.74 3.20 13.59
CA HIS A 59 1.03 2.62 12.27
C HIS A 59 -0.24 2.18 11.53
N ALA A 60 -1.19 1.55 12.24
CA ALA A 60 -2.48 1.18 11.65
C ALA A 60 -3.33 2.42 11.30
N TRP A 61 -3.38 3.42 12.19
CA TRP A 61 -4.12 4.66 12.00
C TRP A 61 -3.65 5.47 10.79
N TYR A 62 -2.35 5.69 10.67
CA TYR A 62 -1.79 6.41 9.52
C TYR A 62 -1.97 5.63 8.23
N THR A 63 -1.77 4.30 8.26
CA THR A 63 -1.99 3.46 7.07
C THR A 63 -3.43 3.57 6.56
N PHE A 64 -4.43 3.58 7.46
CA PHE A 64 -5.83 3.77 7.07
C PHE A 64 -6.04 5.06 6.27
N TRP A 65 -5.53 6.18 6.77
CA TRP A 65 -5.66 7.47 6.08
C TRP A 65 -4.87 7.54 4.77
N TYR A 66 -3.71 6.88 4.69
CA TYR A 66 -2.91 6.83 3.47
C TYR A 66 -3.50 5.95 2.37
N VAL A 67 -4.35 4.97 2.70
CA VAL A 67 -5.03 4.14 1.69
C VAL A 67 -6.06 4.96 0.91
N VAL A 68 -6.83 5.84 1.57
CA VAL A 68 -7.89 6.65 0.95
C VAL A 68 -7.45 7.39 -0.33
N PRO A 69 -6.36 8.19 -0.33
CA PRO A 69 -5.92 8.91 -1.53
C PRO A 69 -5.33 8.01 -2.63
N THR A 70 -5.08 6.73 -2.36
CA THR A 70 -4.58 5.77 -3.37
C THR A 70 -5.69 5.02 -4.10
N LEU A 71 -6.93 5.04 -3.57
CA LEU A 71 -8.09 4.41 -4.20
C LEU A 71 -8.41 4.88 -5.63
N PRO A 72 -8.29 6.19 -5.97
CA PRO A 72 -8.60 6.66 -7.33
C PRO A 72 -7.79 5.98 -8.43
N MET A 73 -6.54 5.61 -8.15
CA MET A 73 -5.68 4.90 -9.11
C MET A 73 -6.28 3.56 -9.56
N PHE A 74 -6.96 2.81 -8.67
CA PHE A 74 -7.55 1.52 -9.02
C PHE A 74 -8.69 1.63 -10.04
N LEU A 75 -9.32 2.81 -10.17
CA LEU A 75 -10.35 3.09 -11.17
C LEU A 75 -9.75 3.68 -12.45
N VAL A 76 -8.79 4.59 -12.30
CA VAL A 76 -8.16 5.28 -13.45
C VAL A 76 -7.27 4.34 -14.26
N PHE A 77 -6.51 3.46 -13.61
CA PHE A 77 -5.60 2.54 -14.27
C PHE A 77 -6.31 1.64 -15.31
N PRO A 78 -7.36 0.85 -14.98
CA PRO A 78 -8.02 0.01 -15.96
C PRO A 78 -8.72 0.81 -17.08
N TRP A 79 -9.16 2.04 -16.80
CA TRP A 79 -9.80 2.90 -17.82
C TRP A 79 -8.81 3.47 -18.83
N LEU A 80 -7.59 3.79 -18.38
CA LEU A 80 -6.58 4.47 -19.17
C LEU A 80 -5.63 3.49 -19.89
N LEU A 81 -5.42 2.31 -19.30
CA LEU A 81 -4.58 1.23 -19.84
C LEU A 81 -4.86 0.92 -21.33
N PRO A 82 -6.11 0.71 -21.78
CA PRO A 82 -6.38 0.41 -23.19
C PRO A 82 -6.19 1.61 -24.14
N LYS A 83 -6.06 2.84 -23.63
CA LYS A 83 -6.04 4.07 -24.43
C LYS A 83 -4.63 4.55 -24.75
N ILE A 84 -3.73 4.50 -23.77
CA ILE A 84 -2.39 5.10 -23.87
C ILE A 84 -1.26 4.11 -23.57
N GLY A 85 -1.59 2.84 -23.33
CA GLY A 85 -0.65 1.77 -23.00
C GLY A 85 -0.20 1.78 -21.53
N PHE A 86 0.55 0.74 -21.15
CA PHE A 86 0.94 0.46 -19.77
C PHE A 86 1.80 1.56 -19.14
N TRP A 87 2.94 1.90 -19.74
CA TRP A 87 3.92 2.82 -19.15
C TRP A 87 3.37 4.23 -18.95
N SER A 88 2.66 4.75 -19.95
CA SER A 88 2.01 6.06 -19.87
C SER A 88 0.91 6.07 -18.80
N THR A 89 0.11 5.00 -18.73
CA THR A 89 -0.93 4.86 -17.70
C THR A 89 -0.34 4.80 -16.29
N LEU A 90 0.75 4.06 -16.11
CA LEU A 90 1.45 3.96 -14.83
C LEU A 90 1.96 5.33 -14.37
N LEU A 91 2.59 6.10 -15.25
CA LEU A 91 3.09 7.43 -14.94
C LEU A 91 1.95 8.39 -14.53
N VAL A 92 0.83 8.37 -15.26
CA VAL A 92 -0.36 9.16 -14.91
C VAL A 92 -0.90 8.76 -13.54
N CYS A 93 -0.97 7.47 -13.23
CA CYS A 93 -1.45 6.98 -11.94
C CYS A 93 -0.55 7.37 -10.77
N ILE A 94 0.79 7.38 -10.97
CA ILE A 94 1.75 7.84 -9.97
C ILE A 94 1.55 9.33 -9.68
N LEU A 95 1.47 10.16 -10.73
CA LEU A 95 1.24 11.61 -10.58
C LEU A 95 -0.11 11.90 -9.93
N LEU A 96 -1.17 11.20 -10.35
CA LEU A 96 -2.49 11.32 -9.77
C LEU A 96 -2.48 10.97 -8.27
N SER A 97 -1.85 9.86 -7.90
CA SER A 97 -1.76 9.41 -6.50
C SER A 97 -1.02 10.45 -5.64
N GLY A 98 0.07 11.00 -6.14
CA GLY A 98 0.80 12.08 -5.46
C GLY A 98 -0.04 13.34 -5.27
N LEU A 99 -0.77 13.77 -6.32
CA LEU A 99 -1.67 14.93 -6.25
C LEU A 99 -2.82 14.70 -5.27
N CYS A 100 -3.47 13.53 -5.33
CA CYS A 100 -4.51 13.12 -4.40
C CYS A 100 -4.00 13.12 -2.96
N PHE A 101 -2.79 12.62 -2.73
CA PHE A 101 -2.18 12.59 -1.40
C PHE A 101 -1.97 14.00 -0.84
N ILE A 102 -1.37 14.90 -1.64
CA ILE A 102 -1.14 16.30 -1.25
C ILE A 102 -2.47 16.98 -0.92
N ALA A 103 -3.46 16.87 -1.82
CA ALA A 103 -4.78 17.46 -1.63
C ALA A 103 -5.46 16.91 -0.37
N PHE A 104 -5.39 15.60 -0.15
CA PHE A 104 -5.99 14.93 1.00
C PHE A 104 -5.32 15.32 2.32
N ALA A 105 -3.98 15.40 2.36
CA ALA A 105 -3.24 15.87 3.52
C ALA A 105 -3.62 17.32 3.89
N PHE A 106 -3.76 18.22 2.90
CA PHE A 106 -4.23 19.59 3.13
C PHE A 106 -5.68 19.67 3.61
N ILE A 107 -6.53 18.73 3.24
CA ILE A 107 -7.91 18.65 3.75
C ILE A 107 -7.88 18.17 5.19
N LEU A 108 -7.21 17.07 5.49
CA LEU A 108 -7.15 16.48 6.82
C LEU A 108 -6.48 17.37 7.86
N ARG A 109 -5.49 18.17 7.45
CA ARG A 109 -4.88 19.17 8.32
C ARG A 109 -5.90 20.18 8.87
N ARG A 110 -6.97 20.49 8.12
CA ARG A 110 -8.06 21.37 8.60
C ARG A 110 -8.93 20.70 9.67
N PHE A 111 -8.91 19.39 9.76
CA PHE A 111 -9.60 18.59 10.78
C PHE A 111 -8.67 18.18 11.95
N GLY A 112 -7.45 18.72 12.01
CA GLY A 112 -6.47 18.42 13.07
C GLY A 112 -5.75 17.07 12.92
N ILE A 113 -5.87 16.40 11.76
CA ILE A 113 -5.13 15.17 11.46
C ILE A 113 -3.90 15.56 10.63
N GLU A 114 -2.72 15.55 11.25
CA GLU A 114 -1.45 15.82 10.58
C GLU A 114 -0.88 14.54 9.99
N LEU A 115 -0.90 14.47 8.67
CA LEU A 115 -0.30 13.39 7.89
C LEU A 115 1.10 13.75 7.35
N LEU A 116 1.44 15.04 7.31
CA LEU A 116 2.62 15.61 6.67
C LEU A 116 3.09 16.85 7.43
#